data_AF-A0A367CFH2-F1
#
_entry.id   AF-A0A367CFH2-F1
#
_cell.length_a   1.000
_cell.length_b   1.000
_cell.length_c   1.000
_cell.angle_alpha   90.00
_cell.angle_beta   90.00
_cell.angle_gamma   90.00
#
_symmetry.space_group_name_H-M   'P 1'
#
loop_
_entity.id
_entity.type
_entity.pdbx_description
1 polymer ?
#
loop_
_entity_poly.entity_id
_entity_poly.type
_entity_poly.pdbx_seq_one_letter_code
_entity_poly.pdbx_strand_id
1 'polypeptide(L)'
;MVKNIYLTRYSKILLPLIGLILLMFAFNAWSNVKNWHDNERYLTTDKELKADFNAYPEHYTYLDEKKQEHIPYASFEKYIEHQLYVYHKNDFSDKISQKTDPNQTYFNQSSNLATLFALFLASFIGFCLFFVDLKTHFTRFLFSLPVSRKELFAKKLLYLALPFLATIFVGQLIYLAILRLGIPQPYLNASLGDMFASVVNSFSLIIVFFCLSVFVGVMVGNLVFGPLTWFVFLIFLCQIPSAVGGLLSMIRMLHAHFLRDFDFNTLFIFEIGKTTGHWYMSLLFLLISISFIYWAYRKFQVISLEHESEYLLTPESRWQIWFFMTVLTSFVLVFAIKNPWSYYLSGLQYNFEVSFMTTMMTTLTIIVICGGICFVVVFFSSIKRFFRSLKARRLAR
;
A
#
# COMPACT_ATOMS: atom_id res chain seq x y z
N MET A 1 -25.49 -16.25 19.88
CA MET A 1 -26.36 -15.85 18.75
C MET A 1 -25.60 -15.13 17.62
N VAL A 2 -25.09 -13.90 17.80
CA VAL A 2 -24.42 -13.10 16.73
C VAL A 2 -23.27 -13.82 16.03
N LYS A 3 -22.43 -14.56 16.78
CA LYS A 3 -21.35 -15.39 16.21
C LYS A 3 -21.88 -16.35 15.14
N ASN A 4 -22.93 -17.11 15.46
CA ASN A 4 -23.50 -18.09 14.55
C ASN A 4 -24.10 -17.43 13.31
N ILE A 5 -24.76 -16.28 13.47
CA ILE A 5 -25.31 -15.50 12.34
C ILE A 5 -24.20 -15.14 11.35
N TYR A 6 -23.08 -14.61 11.84
CA TYR A 6 -21.95 -14.27 10.97
C TYR A 6 -21.28 -15.51 10.37
N LEU A 7 -21.01 -16.54 11.17
CA LEU A 7 -20.42 -17.76 10.63
C LEU A 7 -21.29 -18.40 9.55
N THR A 8 -22.61 -18.49 9.74
CA THR A 8 -23.50 -19.06 8.72
C THR A 8 -23.50 -18.25 7.42
N ARG A 9 -23.46 -16.91 7.51
CA ARG A 9 -23.46 -16.04 6.32
C ARG A 9 -22.13 -16.07 5.57
N TYR A 10 -21.01 -16.04 6.28
CA TYR A 10 -19.70 -15.76 5.68
C TYR A 10 -18.75 -16.94 5.62
N SER A 11 -18.97 -18.02 6.38
CA SER A 11 -18.06 -19.19 6.38
C SER A 11 -17.81 -19.78 4.99
N LYS A 12 -18.86 -19.82 4.15
CA LYS A 12 -18.78 -20.31 2.77
C LYS A 12 -17.83 -19.50 1.87
N ILE A 13 -17.56 -18.24 2.23
CA ILE A 13 -16.64 -17.36 1.52
C ILE A 13 -15.29 -17.30 2.24
N LEU A 14 -15.32 -17.21 3.57
CA LEU A 14 -14.13 -17.05 4.41
C LEU A 14 -13.20 -18.28 4.32
N LEU A 15 -13.75 -19.50 4.31
CA LEU A 15 -12.92 -20.72 4.26
C LEU A 15 -12.15 -20.88 2.94
N PRO A 16 -12.78 -20.80 1.75
CA PRO A 16 -12.04 -20.81 0.48
C PRO A 16 -11.03 -19.67 0.37
N LEU A 17 -11.39 -18.48 0.86
CA LEU A 17 -10.52 -17.31 0.87
C LEU A 17 -9.27 -17.54 1.72
N ILE A 18 -9.42 -18.16 2.89
CA ILE A 18 -8.29 -18.53 3.75
C ILE A 18 -7.34 -19.47 3.00
N GLY A 19 -7.89 -20.52 2.37
CA GLY A 19 -7.11 -21.46 1.56
C GLY A 19 -6.38 -20.77 0.41
N LEU A 20 -7.05 -19.87 -0.32
CA LEU A 20 -6.48 -19.09 -1.42
C LEU A 20 -5.28 -18.25 -0.95
N ILE A 21 -5.41 -17.54 0.18
CA ILE A 21 -4.33 -16.67 0.70
C ILE A 21 -3.11 -17.49 1.06
N LEU A 22 -3.30 -18.60 1.80
CA LEU A 22 -2.19 -19.46 2.20
C LEU A 22 -1.50 -20.10 0.99
N LEU A 23 -2.28 -20.60 0.03
CA LEU A 23 -1.75 -21.16 -1.22
C LEU A 23 -0.99 -20.12 -2.03
N MET A 24 -1.47 -18.89 -2.10
CA MET A 24 -0.80 -17.81 -2.82
C MET A 24 0.56 -17.48 -2.22
N PHE A 25 0.66 -17.32 -0.89
CA PHE A 25 1.94 -17.06 -0.23
C PHE A 25 2.89 -18.25 -0.37
N ALA A 26 2.40 -19.48 -0.22
CA ALA A 26 3.21 -20.68 -0.40
C ALA A 26 3.71 -20.82 -1.84
N PHE A 27 2.85 -20.59 -2.83
CA PHE A 27 3.20 -20.65 -4.25
C PHE A 27 4.19 -19.54 -4.64
N ASN A 28 4.00 -18.31 -4.14
CA ASN A 28 4.95 -17.23 -4.41
C ASN A 28 6.33 -17.53 -3.80
N ALA A 29 6.38 -18.05 -2.57
CA ALA A 29 7.63 -18.46 -1.94
C ALA A 29 8.31 -19.60 -2.71
N TRP A 30 7.55 -20.64 -3.06
CA TRP A 30 8.05 -21.76 -3.85
C TRP A 30 8.56 -21.31 -5.22
N SER A 31 7.85 -20.41 -5.89
CA SER A 31 8.29 -19.84 -7.16
C SER A 31 9.61 -19.08 -7.01
N ASN A 32 9.79 -18.30 -5.94
CA ASN A 32 11.05 -17.58 -5.70
C ASN A 32 12.21 -18.54 -5.42
N VAL A 33 11.99 -19.56 -4.60
CA VAL A 33 12.98 -20.62 -4.36
C VAL A 33 13.35 -21.32 -5.67
N LYS A 34 12.35 -21.72 -6.45
CA LYS A 34 12.58 -22.40 -7.73
C LYS A 34 13.36 -21.51 -8.70
N ASN A 35 12.97 -20.24 -8.84
CA ASN A 35 13.68 -19.29 -9.71
C ASN A 35 15.13 -19.12 -9.28
N TRP A 36 15.41 -19.10 -7.97
CA TRP A 36 16.77 -19.06 -7.45
C TRP A 36 17.59 -20.30 -7.86
N HIS A 37 17.04 -21.51 -7.69
CA HIS A 37 17.69 -22.77 -8.10
C HIS A 37 17.85 -22.89 -9.62
N ASP A 38 16.90 -22.37 -10.39
CA ASP A 38 16.97 -22.33 -11.85
C ASP A 38 18.07 -21.36 -12.30
N ASN A 39 18.19 -20.19 -11.65
CA ASN A 39 19.27 -19.24 -11.89
C ASN A 39 20.63 -19.82 -11.50
N GLU A 40 20.74 -20.50 -10.36
CA GLU A 40 21.97 -21.19 -9.95
C GLU A 40 22.43 -22.18 -11.02
N ARG A 41 21.52 -23.05 -11.46
CA ARG A 41 21.82 -24.04 -12.49
C ARG A 41 22.24 -23.39 -13.81
N TYR A 42 21.58 -22.32 -14.21
CA TYR A 42 21.93 -21.56 -15.41
C TYR A 42 23.37 -21.02 -15.30
N LEU A 43 23.66 -20.28 -14.23
CA LEU A 43 24.96 -19.67 -13.99
C LEU A 43 26.11 -20.69 -13.90
N THR A 44 25.86 -21.88 -13.33
CA THR A 44 26.91 -22.90 -13.14
C THR A 44 27.11 -23.83 -14.33
N THR A 45 26.08 -24.04 -15.15
CA THR A 45 26.06 -25.09 -16.20
C THR A 45 26.21 -24.52 -17.61
N ASP A 46 25.85 -23.26 -17.82
CA ASP A 46 25.90 -22.63 -19.14
C ASP A 46 27.35 -22.39 -19.59
N LYS A 47 27.76 -23.10 -20.63
CA LYS A 47 29.09 -22.99 -21.22
C LYS A 47 29.23 -21.75 -22.11
N GLU A 48 28.14 -21.27 -22.70
CA GLU A 48 28.13 -20.06 -23.53
C GLU A 48 28.31 -18.84 -22.65
N LEU A 49 27.62 -18.76 -21.51
CA LEU A 49 27.82 -17.70 -20.53
C LEU A 49 29.27 -17.64 -20.03
N LYS A 50 29.88 -18.79 -19.73
CA LYS A 50 31.29 -18.85 -19.32
C LYS A 50 32.24 -18.43 -20.45
N ALA A 51 31.94 -18.83 -21.69
CA ALA A 51 32.73 -18.44 -22.86
C ALA A 51 32.63 -16.93 -23.12
N ASP A 52 31.43 -16.35 -22.99
CA ASP A 52 31.17 -14.92 -23.15
C ASP A 52 31.87 -14.10 -22.06
N PHE A 53 31.78 -14.52 -20.79
CA PHE A 53 32.53 -13.88 -19.70
C PHE A 53 34.05 -13.85 -19.96
N ASN A 54 34.61 -14.94 -20.49
CA ASN A 54 36.04 -15.00 -20.80
C ASN A 54 36.42 -14.16 -22.02
N ALA A 55 35.51 -13.97 -22.97
CA ALA A 55 35.73 -13.16 -24.17
C ALA A 55 35.57 -11.65 -23.89
N TYR A 56 34.63 -11.28 -23.02
CA TYR A 56 34.26 -9.89 -22.72
C TYR A 56 34.10 -9.63 -21.21
N PRO A 57 35.15 -9.85 -20.38
CA PRO A 57 35.06 -9.70 -18.93
C PRO A 57 34.67 -8.27 -18.50
N GLU A 58 34.96 -7.26 -19.30
CA GLU A 58 34.60 -5.85 -19.08
C GLU A 58 33.09 -5.59 -19.07
N HIS A 59 32.28 -6.46 -19.67
CA HIS A 59 30.81 -6.35 -19.62
C HIS A 59 30.23 -6.77 -18.27
N TYR A 60 30.98 -7.57 -17.50
CA TYR A 60 30.55 -8.12 -16.23
C TYR A 60 31.19 -7.34 -15.10
N THR A 61 30.51 -6.28 -14.65
CA THR A 61 31.03 -5.36 -13.64
C THR A 61 30.14 -5.26 -12.40
N TYR A 62 30.70 -4.71 -11.32
CA TYR A 62 29.99 -4.30 -10.12
C TYR A 62 30.43 -2.89 -9.72
N LEU A 63 29.62 -2.17 -8.94
CA LEU A 63 30.00 -0.84 -8.44
C LEU A 63 30.93 -0.96 -7.22
N ASP A 64 32.15 -0.44 -7.30
CA ASP A 64 33.02 -0.27 -6.12
C ASP A 64 32.55 0.97 -5.34
N GLU A 65 31.97 0.76 -4.15
CA GLU A 65 31.43 1.87 -3.33
C GLU A 65 32.51 2.91 -2.94
N LYS A 66 33.79 2.53 -2.84
CA LYS A 66 34.86 3.46 -2.44
C LYS A 66 35.32 4.32 -3.59
N LYS A 67 35.42 3.73 -4.79
CA LYS A 67 35.88 4.42 -6.00
C LYS A 67 34.74 5.06 -6.77
N GLN A 68 33.49 4.68 -6.50
CA GLN A 68 32.30 5.11 -7.24
C GLN A 68 32.43 4.80 -8.74
N GLU A 69 33.04 3.66 -9.07
CA GLU A 69 33.34 3.22 -10.44
C GLU A 69 32.95 1.75 -10.61
N HIS A 70 32.54 1.40 -11.84
CA HIS A 70 32.26 0.02 -12.20
C HIS A 70 33.56 -0.72 -12.50
N ILE A 71 33.79 -1.84 -11.80
CA ILE A 71 35.00 -2.65 -11.95
C ILE A 71 34.59 -4.06 -12.40
N PRO A 72 35.30 -4.67 -13.36
CA PRO A 72 35.01 -6.03 -13.80
C PRO A 72 35.26 -7.05 -12.69
N TYR A 73 34.50 -8.15 -12.69
CA TYR A 73 34.74 -9.25 -11.75
C TYR A 73 36.09 -9.91 -12.00
N ALA A 74 36.82 -10.22 -10.91
CA ALA A 74 38.14 -10.84 -10.98
C ALA A 74 38.11 -12.28 -11.56
N SER A 75 36.98 -12.95 -11.50
CA SER A 75 36.78 -14.31 -12.00
C SER A 75 35.30 -14.61 -12.23
N PHE A 76 35.01 -15.60 -13.06
CA PHE A 76 33.65 -16.06 -13.31
C PHE A 76 33.01 -16.61 -12.04
N GLU A 77 33.79 -17.29 -11.18
CA GLU A 77 33.32 -17.82 -9.90
C GLU A 77 32.86 -16.69 -8.96
N LYS A 78 33.58 -15.55 -8.95
CA LYS A 78 33.17 -14.37 -8.17
C LYS A 78 31.93 -13.69 -8.73
N TYR A 79 31.79 -13.66 -10.05
CA TYR A 79 30.58 -13.20 -10.70
C TYR A 79 29.38 -14.06 -10.29
N ILE A 80 29.46 -15.39 -10.42
CA ILE A 80 28.40 -16.32 -10.01
C ILE A 80 28.07 -16.12 -8.52
N GLU A 81 29.09 -16.12 -7.66
CA GLU A 81 28.88 -15.96 -6.21
C GLU A 81 28.06 -14.70 -5.90
N HIS A 82 28.37 -13.57 -6.55
CA HIS A 82 27.61 -12.33 -6.36
C HIS A 82 26.17 -12.45 -6.90
N GLN A 83 25.97 -13.01 -8.09
CA GLN A 83 24.65 -13.14 -8.70
C GLN A 83 23.71 -14.08 -7.93
N LEU A 84 24.25 -15.02 -7.16
CA LEU A 84 23.46 -15.95 -6.36
C LEU A 84 22.87 -15.34 -5.09
N TYR A 85 23.31 -14.16 -4.67
CA TYR A 85 22.70 -13.51 -3.52
C TYR A 85 21.28 -13.05 -3.82
N VAL A 86 20.37 -13.23 -2.86
CA VAL A 86 18.94 -12.92 -3.09
C VAL A 86 18.67 -11.42 -3.03
N TYR A 87 19.24 -10.75 -2.02
CA TYR A 87 18.95 -9.35 -1.76
C TYR A 87 20.14 -8.45 -2.12
N HIS A 88 19.91 -7.50 -3.03
CA HIS A 88 20.91 -6.53 -3.47
C HIS A 88 20.49 -5.09 -3.16
N LYS A 89 21.46 -4.19 -3.05
CA LYS A 89 21.21 -2.75 -3.13
C LYS A 89 21.02 -2.35 -4.60
N ASN A 90 20.38 -1.20 -4.85
CA ASN A 90 20.08 -0.71 -6.20
C ASN A 90 21.27 -0.69 -7.17
N ASP A 91 22.50 -0.53 -6.67
CA ASP A 91 23.68 -0.32 -7.53
C ASP A 91 24.58 -1.56 -7.68
N PHE A 92 24.14 -2.76 -7.30
CA PHE A 92 24.95 -3.99 -7.36
C PHE A 92 26.39 -3.77 -6.83
N SER A 93 26.48 -3.20 -5.63
CA SER A 93 27.74 -2.84 -4.98
C SER A 93 28.62 -4.06 -4.71
N ASP A 94 29.94 -3.85 -4.73
CA ASP A 94 30.97 -4.81 -4.32
C ASP A 94 30.74 -5.45 -2.95
N LYS A 95 30.14 -4.70 -2.01
CA LYS A 95 29.83 -5.16 -0.66
C LYS A 95 28.46 -5.81 -0.58
N ILE A 96 28.46 -7.12 -0.64
CA ILE A 96 27.34 -7.95 -0.22
C ILE A 96 27.34 -8.00 1.32
N SER A 97 26.84 -6.94 1.94
CA SER A 97 26.73 -6.89 3.40
C SER A 97 25.70 -7.91 3.87
N GLN A 98 26.11 -8.86 4.71
CA GLN A 98 25.16 -9.73 5.42
C GLN A 98 24.37 -8.95 6.49
N LYS A 99 24.92 -7.82 6.96
CA LYS A 99 24.26 -6.95 7.93
C LYS A 99 23.33 -5.98 7.22
N THR A 100 22.10 -5.89 7.69
CA THR A 100 21.10 -4.97 7.18
C THR A 100 21.38 -3.55 7.66
N ASP A 101 21.33 -2.60 6.72
CA ASP A 101 21.32 -1.17 7.00
C ASP A 101 19.86 -0.69 7.05
N PRO A 102 19.38 -0.14 8.18
CA PRO A 102 17.99 0.30 8.31
C PRO A 102 17.60 1.46 7.39
N ASN A 103 18.58 2.18 6.82
CA ASN A 103 18.33 3.33 5.95
C ASN A 103 18.42 3.00 4.45
N GLN A 104 18.59 1.71 4.09
CA GLN A 104 18.71 1.28 2.70
C GLN A 104 17.65 0.22 2.35
N THR A 105 17.16 0.30 1.11
CA THR A 105 16.29 -0.73 0.56
C THR A 105 17.10 -1.78 -0.16
N TYR A 106 16.73 -3.03 0.11
CA TYR A 106 17.24 -4.21 -0.53
C TYR A 106 16.16 -4.81 -1.43
N PHE A 107 16.52 -5.08 -2.67
CA PHE A 107 15.63 -5.60 -3.69
C PHE A 107 15.94 -7.07 -3.93
N ASN A 108 14.88 -7.85 -4.13
CA ASN A 108 14.99 -9.21 -4.63
C ASN A 108 14.75 -9.17 -6.14
N GLN A 109 15.59 -9.86 -6.91
CA GLN A 109 15.41 -9.96 -8.37
C GLN A 109 14.09 -10.64 -8.75
N SER A 110 13.50 -11.46 -7.87
CA SER A 110 12.17 -12.04 -8.06
C SER A 110 11.08 -11.18 -7.41
N SER A 111 10.11 -10.72 -8.21
CA SER A 111 9.02 -9.84 -7.77
C SER A 111 8.08 -10.49 -6.72
N ASN A 112 7.72 -9.75 -5.65
CA ASN A 112 6.79 -10.23 -4.62
C ASN A 112 5.33 -9.79 -4.89
N LEU A 113 4.71 -10.37 -5.91
CA LEU A 113 3.31 -10.07 -6.28
C LEU A 113 2.28 -10.45 -5.19
N ALA A 114 2.60 -11.43 -4.34
CA ALA A 114 1.69 -11.91 -3.30
C ALA A 114 1.32 -10.83 -2.28
N THR A 115 2.27 -9.96 -1.90
CA THR A 115 2.01 -8.92 -0.91
C THR A 115 1.14 -7.79 -1.46
N LEU A 116 1.37 -7.39 -2.71
CA LEU A 116 0.49 -6.42 -3.40
C LEU A 116 -0.93 -6.96 -3.57
N PHE A 117 -1.07 -8.23 -3.93
CA PHE A 117 -2.37 -8.87 -4.00
C PHE A 117 -3.05 -8.96 -2.63
N ALA A 118 -2.31 -9.31 -1.57
CA ALA A 118 -2.83 -9.34 -0.21
C ALA A 118 -3.32 -7.97 0.26
N LEU A 119 -2.60 -6.90 -0.09
CA LEU A 119 -2.99 -5.52 0.18
C LEU A 119 -4.29 -5.16 -0.55
N PHE A 120 -4.38 -5.44 -1.86
CA PHE A 120 -5.61 -5.22 -2.63
C PHE A 120 -6.79 -6.02 -2.04
N LEU A 121 -6.57 -7.30 -1.75
CA LEU A 121 -7.58 -8.21 -1.22
C LEU A 121 -8.07 -7.75 0.17
N ALA A 122 -7.16 -7.31 1.04
CA ALA A 122 -7.50 -6.76 2.33
C ALA A 122 -8.31 -5.47 2.22
N SER A 123 -7.92 -4.55 1.32
CA SER A 123 -8.74 -3.36 1.02
C SER A 123 -10.12 -3.74 0.49
N PHE A 124 -10.21 -4.67 -0.45
CA PHE A 124 -11.47 -5.08 -1.05
C PHE A 124 -12.42 -5.68 -0.02
N ILE A 125 -11.92 -6.61 0.81
CA ILE A 125 -12.71 -7.23 1.88
C ILE A 125 -13.08 -6.19 2.93
N GLY A 126 -12.16 -5.30 3.31
CA GLY A 126 -12.44 -4.19 4.23
C GLY A 126 -13.65 -3.37 3.78
N PHE A 127 -13.68 -2.97 2.50
CA PHE A 127 -14.82 -2.26 1.92
C PHE A 127 -16.10 -3.11 1.91
N CYS A 128 -16.01 -4.34 1.40
CA CYS A 128 -17.16 -5.23 1.25
C CYS A 128 -17.81 -5.59 2.59
N LEU A 129 -17.04 -5.65 3.68
CA LEU A 129 -17.53 -6.06 4.99
C LEU A 129 -18.82 -5.34 5.36
N PHE A 130 -18.85 -4.00 5.31
CA PHE A 130 -20.04 -3.24 5.67
C PHE A 130 -20.90 -2.84 4.46
N PHE A 131 -20.28 -2.60 3.31
CA PHE A 131 -21.00 -2.14 2.13
C PHE A 131 -21.95 -3.21 1.57
N VAL A 132 -21.52 -4.47 1.46
CA VAL A 132 -22.35 -5.56 0.92
C VAL A 132 -23.55 -5.83 1.85
N ASP A 133 -23.34 -5.76 3.15
CA ASP A 133 -24.42 -5.95 4.13
C ASP A 133 -25.50 -4.89 4.06
N LEU A 134 -25.09 -3.65 3.80
CA LEU A 134 -26.03 -2.57 3.55
C LEU A 134 -26.85 -2.85 2.29
N LYS A 135 -26.21 -3.26 1.20
CA LYS A 135 -26.88 -3.48 -0.09
C LYS A 135 -27.75 -4.73 -0.15
N THR A 136 -27.42 -5.75 0.64
CA THR A 136 -28.21 -6.98 0.77
C THR A 136 -29.29 -6.90 1.85
N HIS A 137 -29.54 -5.69 2.41
CA HIS A 137 -30.46 -5.43 3.52
C HIS A 137 -30.17 -6.22 4.81
N PHE A 138 -29.02 -6.88 4.90
CA PHE A 138 -28.63 -7.62 6.08
C PHE A 138 -28.40 -6.71 7.28
N THR A 139 -27.92 -5.49 7.05
CA THR A 139 -27.82 -4.47 8.11
C THR A 139 -29.18 -4.20 8.76
N ARG A 140 -30.28 -4.22 8.00
CA ARG A 140 -31.64 -4.05 8.55
C ARG A 140 -32.03 -5.20 9.47
N PHE A 141 -31.75 -6.44 9.03
CA PHE A 141 -31.93 -7.63 9.86
C PHE A 141 -31.07 -7.57 11.13
N LEU A 142 -29.80 -7.16 11.03
CA LEU A 142 -28.94 -7.04 12.20
C LEU A 142 -29.45 -5.98 13.17
N PHE A 143 -29.98 -4.86 12.67
CA PHE A 143 -30.52 -3.77 13.49
C PHE A 143 -31.87 -4.09 14.14
N SER A 144 -32.60 -5.10 13.67
CA SER A 144 -33.83 -5.57 14.33
C SER A 144 -33.57 -6.57 15.46
N LEU A 145 -32.34 -7.08 15.60
CA LEU A 145 -31.97 -7.94 16.71
C LEU A 145 -31.93 -7.17 18.03
N PRO A 146 -32.19 -7.81 19.18
CA PRO A 146 -32.09 -7.20 20.51
C PRO A 146 -30.62 -7.11 20.96
N VAL A 147 -29.74 -6.61 20.09
CA VAL A 147 -28.30 -6.51 20.29
C VAL A 147 -27.85 -5.10 19.95
N SER A 148 -26.94 -4.53 20.75
CA SER A 148 -26.45 -3.19 20.50
C SER A 148 -25.66 -3.09 19.18
N ARG A 149 -25.79 -1.97 18.45
CA ARG A 149 -25.00 -1.70 17.24
C ARG A 149 -23.48 -1.75 17.49
N LYS A 150 -23.07 -1.39 18.71
CA LYS A 150 -21.68 -1.46 19.17
C LYS A 150 -21.16 -2.90 19.13
N GLU A 151 -21.95 -3.81 19.69
CA GLU A 151 -21.63 -5.22 19.77
C GLU A 151 -21.66 -5.88 18.38
N LEU A 152 -22.61 -5.50 17.53
CA LEU A 152 -22.64 -5.96 16.13
C LEU A 152 -21.36 -5.58 15.38
N PHE A 153 -20.92 -4.33 15.48
CA PHE A 153 -19.69 -3.87 14.84
C PHE A 153 -18.46 -4.63 15.37
N ALA A 154 -18.28 -4.68 16.69
CA ALA A 154 -17.14 -5.33 17.32
C ALA A 154 -17.07 -6.83 17.00
N LYS A 155 -18.21 -7.54 17.08
CA LYS A 155 -18.27 -8.97 16.77
C LYS A 155 -18.00 -9.25 15.29
N LYS A 156 -18.38 -8.35 14.39
CA LYS A 156 -18.09 -8.49 12.97
C LYS A 156 -16.58 -8.39 12.69
N LEU A 157 -15.90 -7.42 13.30
CA LEU A 157 -14.43 -7.34 13.21
C LEU A 157 -13.77 -8.56 13.86
N LEU A 158 -14.23 -8.99 15.03
CA LEU A 158 -13.67 -10.13 15.75
C LEU A 158 -13.82 -11.46 15.00
N TYR A 159 -14.98 -11.73 14.39
CA TYR A 159 -15.26 -13.03 13.79
C TYR A 159 -14.99 -13.11 12.29
N LEU A 160 -14.83 -11.98 11.60
CA LEU A 160 -14.48 -11.97 10.17
C LEU A 160 -13.11 -11.33 9.92
N ALA A 161 -12.93 -10.08 10.35
CA ALA A 161 -11.72 -9.33 10.02
C ALA A 161 -10.47 -9.95 10.66
N LEU A 162 -10.56 -10.32 11.95
CA LEU A 162 -9.42 -10.88 12.66
C LEU A 162 -8.96 -12.23 12.09
N PRO A 163 -9.83 -13.25 11.85
CA PRO A 163 -9.39 -14.50 11.21
C PRO A 163 -8.80 -14.28 9.81
N PHE A 164 -9.39 -13.37 9.02
CA PHE A 164 -8.88 -13.03 7.70
C PHE A 164 -7.48 -12.38 7.77
N LEU A 165 -7.29 -11.36 8.60
CA LEU A 165 -6.00 -10.70 8.77
C LEU A 165 -4.95 -11.64 9.39
N ALA A 166 -5.33 -12.47 10.35
CA ALA A 166 -4.46 -13.48 10.93
C ALA A 166 -3.97 -14.48 9.88
N THR A 167 -4.83 -14.84 8.91
CA THR A 167 -4.45 -15.72 7.80
C THR A 167 -3.40 -15.06 6.89
N ILE A 168 -3.52 -13.77 6.60
CA ILE A 168 -2.50 -13.03 5.85
C ILE A 168 -1.17 -13.07 6.61
N PHE A 169 -1.18 -12.75 7.90
CA PHE A 169 0.02 -12.78 8.74
C PHE A 169 0.68 -14.17 8.75
N VAL A 170 -0.11 -15.24 8.95
CA VAL A 170 0.37 -16.62 8.89
C VAL A 170 0.92 -16.96 7.49
N GLY A 171 0.27 -16.50 6.42
CA GLY A 171 0.77 -16.66 5.05
C GLY A 171 2.13 -16.02 4.84
N GLN A 172 2.34 -14.81 5.37
CA GLN A 172 3.65 -14.13 5.34
C GLN A 172 4.73 -14.91 6.11
N LEU A 173 4.38 -15.54 7.24
CA LEU A 173 5.31 -16.39 7.98
C LEU A 173 5.64 -17.69 7.22
N ILE A 174 4.68 -18.30 6.55
CA ILE A 174 4.91 -19.47 5.68
C ILE A 174 5.84 -19.08 4.53
N TYR A 175 5.63 -17.90 3.94
CA TYR A 175 6.50 -17.37 2.89
C TYR A 175 7.96 -17.28 3.37
N LEU A 176 8.19 -16.71 4.56
CA LEU A 176 9.52 -16.65 5.17
C LEU A 176 10.13 -18.03 5.42
N ALA A 177 9.33 -18.96 5.95
CA ALA A 177 9.80 -20.31 6.26
C ALA A 177 10.25 -21.05 5.00
N ILE A 178 9.48 -20.96 3.90
CA ILE A 178 9.83 -21.60 2.63
C ILE A 178 11.10 -20.99 2.05
N LEU A 179 11.25 -19.66 2.05
CA LEU A 179 12.50 -19.03 1.59
C LEU A 179 13.71 -19.49 2.41
N ARG A 180 13.55 -19.52 3.75
CA ARG A 180 14.63 -19.91 4.66
C ARG A 180 15.08 -21.36 4.48
N LEU A 181 14.14 -22.26 4.22
CA LEU A 181 14.43 -23.69 4.04
C LEU A 181 14.88 -23.99 2.60
N GLY A 182 14.40 -23.22 1.62
CA GLY A 182 14.65 -23.45 0.21
C GLY A 182 15.95 -22.85 -0.33
N ILE A 183 16.46 -21.76 0.26
CA ILE A 183 17.67 -21.08 -0.19
C ILE A 183 18.77 -21.20 0.87
N PRO A 184 19.93 -21.82 0.53
CA PRO A 184 21.01 -22.02 1.48
C PRO A 184 21.68 -20.70 1.90
N GLN A 185 22.28 -20.71 3.09
CA GLN A 185 23.23 -19.66 3.51
C GLN A 185 24.58 -19.87 2.80
N PRO A 186 25.31 -18.81 2.42
CA PRO A 186 25.07 -17.39 2.73
C PRO A 186 24.14 -16.65 1.74
N TYR A 187 23.66 -17.30 0.68
CA TYR A 187 23.00 -16.65 -0.47
C TYR A 187 21.69 -15.93 -0.14
N LEU A 188 20.87 -16.44 0.79
CA LEU A 188 19.68 -15.73 1.25
C LEU A 188 20.00 -14.37 1.93
N ASN A 189 21.25 -14.18 2.40
CA ASN A 189 21.84 -12.93 2.92
C ASN A 189 20.97 -11.97 3.75
N ALA A 190 19.99 -12.50 4.47
CA ALA A 190 19.12 -11.79 5.38
C ALA A 190 19.04 -12.56 6.71
N SER A 191 19.05 -11.82 7.82
CA SER A 191 18.82 -12.42 9.13
C SER A 191 17.32 -12.70 9.32
N LEU A 192 16.98 -13.71 10.13
CA LEU A 192 15.58 -14.01 10.45
C LEU A 192 14.89 -12.84 11.17
N GLY A 193 15.63 -12.10 12.00
CA GLY A 193 15.11 -10.92 12.69
C GLY A 193 14.70 -9.82 11.71
N ASP A 194 15.55 -9.56 10.70
CA ASP A 194 15.27 -8.55 9.68
C ASP A 194 14.05 -8.92 8.83
N MET A 195 13.99 -10.17 8.39
CA MET A 195 12.85 -10.69 7.63
C MET A 195 11.54 -10.64 8.42
N PHE A 196 11.58 -10.96 9.72
CA PHE A 196 10.41 -10.86 10.58
C PHE A 196 9.97 -9.40 10.79
N ALA A 197 10.92 -8.47 10.98
CA ALA A 197 10.62 -7.05 11.07
C ALA A 197 9.97 -6.52 9.78
N SER A 198 10.43 -6.98 8.62
CA SER A 198 9.83 -6.70 7.31
C SER A 198 8.38 -7.19 7.25
N VAL A 199 8.08 -8.40 7.74
CA VAL A 199 6.71 -8.92 7.85
C VAL A 199 5.84 -8.03 8.74
N VAL A 200 6.33 -7.61 9.91
CA VAL A 200 5.57 -6.74 10.82
C VAL A 200 5.23 -5.40 10.15
N ASN A 201 6.21 -4.75 9.50
CA ASN A 201 5.97 -3.50 8.79
C ASN A 201 5.00 -3.68 7.62
N SER A 202 5.19 -4.70 6.79
CA SER A 202 4.28 -5.00 5.68
C SER A 202 2.85 -5.30 6.17
N PHE A 203 2.72 -6.11 7.23
CA PHE A 203 1.43 -6.44 7.82
C PHE A 203 0.71 -5.23 8.41
N SER A 204 1.44 -4.34 9.08
CA SER A 204 0.87 -3.10 9.61
C SER A 204 0.34 -2.17 8.51
N LEU A 205 1.02 -2.13 7.35
CA LEU A 205 0.54 -1.42 6.15
C LEU A 205 -0.75 -2.05 5.60
N ILE A 206 -0.83 -3.38 5.53
CA ILE A 206 -2.05 -4.11 5.12
C ILE A 206 -3.21 -3.78 6.07
N ILE A 207 -2.98 -3.71 7.38
CA ILE A 207 -4.00 -3.34 8.37
C ILE A 207 -4.53 -1.93 8.10
N VAL A 208 -3.67 -0.95 7.79
CA VAL A 208 -4.11 0.41 7.45
C VAL A 208 -5.02 0.42 6.23
N PHE A 209 -4.61 -0.27 5.16
CA PHE A 209 -5.37 -0.37 3.92
C PHE A 209 -6.74 -1.04 4.13
N PHE A 210 -6.78 -2.08 4.96
CA PHE A 210 -8.01 -2.72 5.40
C PHE A 210 -8.91 -1.76 6.19
N CYS A 211 -8.39 -1.09 7.22
CA CYS A 211 -9.13 -0.20 8.10
C CYS A 211 -9.68 1.03 7.38
N LEU A 212 -8.90 1.64 6.49
CA LEU A 212 -9.36 2.74 5.64
C LEU A 212 -10.48 2.29 4.70
N SER A 213 -10.40 1.07 4.16
CA SER A 213 -11.44 0.52 3.29
C SER A 213 -12.72 0.17 4.07
N VAL A 214 -12.60 -0.35 5.30
CA VAL A 214 -13.73 -0.51 6.24
C VAL A 214 -14.42 0.83 6.47
N PHE A 215 -13.64 1.88 6.72
CA PHE A 215 -14.18 3.22 6.89
C PHE A 215 -14.99 3.67 5.66
N VAL A 216 -14.44 3.54 4.45
CA VAL A 216 -15.17 3.88 3.21
C VAL A 216 -16.45 3.04 3.08
N GLY A 217 -16.38 1.73 3.34
CA GLY A 217 -17.53 0.81 3.26
C GLY A 217 -18.64 1.12 4.28
N VAL A 218 -18.31 1.76 5.40
CA VAL A 218 -19.28 2.23 6.40
C VAL A 218 -19.89 3.58 6.03
N MET A 219 -19.15 4.46 5.34
CA MET A 219 -19.60 5.83 5.04
C MET A 219 -20.43 5.93 3.78
N VAL A 220 -20.12 5.15 2.75
CA VAL A 220 -20.70 5.34 1.42
C VAL A 220 -21.92 4.45 1.22
N GLY A 221 -23.01 5.04 0.72
CA GLY A 221 -24.31 4.37 0.57
C GLY A 221 -24.64 3.98 -0.85
N ASN A 222 -24.22 4.75 -1.86
CA ASN A 222 -24.68 4.54 -3.22
C ASN A 222 -24.07 3.28 -3.88
N LEU A 223 -24.88 2.49 -4.59
CA LEU A 223 -24.45 1.21 -5.20
C LEU A 223 -23.37 1.39 -6.28
N VAL A 224 -23.43 2.46 -7.06
CA VAL A 224 -22.50 2.72 -8.18
C VAL A 224 -21.36 3.63 -7.73
N PHE A 225 -21.70 4.76 -7.11
CA PHE A 225 -20.68 5.73 -6.67
C PHE A 225 -19.85 5.23 -5.47
N GLY A 226 -20.36 4.26 -4.69
CA GLY A 226 -19.62 3.66 -3.59
C GLY A 226 -18.38 2.90 -4.00
N PRO A 227 -18.53 1.82 -4.79
CA PRO A 227 -17.40 1.08 -5.32
C PRO A 227 -16.45 1.96 -6.15
N LEU A 228 -16.99 2.89 -6.95
CA LEU A 228 -16.17 3.82 -7.72
C LEU A 228 -15.32 4.73 -6.81
N THR A 229 -15.92 5.29 -5.74
CA THR A 229 -15.18 6.11 -4.78
C THR A 229 -14.11 5.29 -4.08
N TRP A 230 -14.43 4.07 -3.64
CA TRP A 230 -13.46 3.18 -3.01
C TRP A 230 -12.29 2.86 -3.95
N PHE A 231 -12.58 2.56 -5.22
CA PHE A 231 -11.55 2.25 -6.22
C PHE A 231 -10.64 3.45 -6.50
N VAL A 232 -11.22 4.64 -6.72
CA VAL A 232 -10.44 5.88 -6.90
C VAL A 232 -9.62 6.19 -5.64
N PHE A 233 -10.23 6.06 -4.46
CA PHE A 233 -9.54 6.23 -3.18
C PHE A 233 -8.35 5.27 -3.03
N LEU A 234 -8.50 4.00 -3.43
CA LEU A 234 -7.42 3.01 -3.40
C LEU A 234 -6.27 3.40 -4.34
N ILE A 235 -6.57 3.90 -5.54
CA ILE A 235 -5.54 4.42 -6.47
C ILE A 235 -4.73 5.53 -5.79
N PHE A 236 -5.40 6.52 -5.19
CA PHE A 236 -4.73 7.60 -4.48
C PHE A 236 -3.93 7.09 -3.27
N LEU A 237 -4.45 6.10 -2.55
CA LEU A 237 -3.78 5.50 -1.39
C LEU A 237 -2.48 4.79 -1.79
N CYS A 238 -2.47 4.07 -2.91
CA CYS A 238 -1.27 3.44 -3.47
C CYS A 238 -0.21 4.45 -3.93
N GLN A 239 -0.58 5.71 -4.16
CA GLN A 239 0.35 6.78 -4.55
C GLN A 239 0.91 7.57 -3.35
N ILE A 240 0.46 7.29 -2.12
CA ILE A 240 1.01 7.95 -0.91
C ILE A 240 2.52 7.73 -0.77
N PRO A 241 3.10 6.52 -0.94
CA PRO A 241 4.54 6.33 -0.84
C PRO A 241 5.31 7.25 -1.79
N SER A 242 4.90 7.32 -3.05
CA SER A 242 5.47 8.21 -4.05
C SER A 242 5.31 9.70 -3.68
N ALA A 243 4.16 10.08 -3.13
CA ALA A 243 3.91 11.47 -2.72
C ALA A 243 4.78 11.88 -1.52
N VAL A 244 4.92 10.99 -0.53
CA VAL A 244 5.81 11.19 0.61
C VAL A 244 7.27 11.22 0.15
N GLY A 245 7.68 10.31 -0.73
CA GLY A 245 9.01 10.33 -1.34
C GLY A 245 9.29 11.61 -2.13
N GLY A 246 8.32 12.13 -2.89
CA GLY A 246 8.41 13.39 -3.62
C GLY A 246 8.52 14.62 -2.71
N LEU A 247 7.76 14.64 -1.60
CA LEU A 247 7.87 15.69 -0.59
C LEU A 247 9.25 15.64 0.11
N LEU A 248 9.68 14.45 0.53
CA LEU A 248 10.93 14.31 1.27
C LEU A 248 12.17 14.52 0.38
N SER A 249 12.10 14.14 -0.90
CA SER A 249 13.16 14.44 -1.87
C SER A 249 13.29 15.94 -2.13
N MET A 250 12.15 16.67 -2.19
CA MET A 250 12.12 18.13 -2.24
C MET A 250 12.79 18.74 -1.00
N ILE A 251 12.48 18.24 0.21
CA ILE A 251 13.10 18.71 1.45
C ILE A 251 14.61 18.42 1.45
N ARG A 252 15.03 17.25 0.95
CA ARG A 252 16.45 16.88 0.81
C ARG A 252 17.21 17.84 -0.11
N MET A 253 16.61 18.24 -1.24
CA MET A 253 17.20 19.22 -2.17
C MET A 253 17.36 20.62 -1.53
N LEU A 254 16.51 20.96 -0.55
CA LEU A 254 16.60 22.21 0.22
C LEU A 254 17.69 22.19 1.32
N HIS A 255 18.72 21.35 1.18
CA HIS A 255 19.89 21.22 2.07
C HIS A 255 19.60 20.69 3.49
N ALA A 256 18.61 19.81 3.63
CA ALA A 256 18.47 19.00 4.84
C ALA A 256 19.57 17.90 4.88
N HIS A 257 20.76 18.23 5.42
CA HIS A 257 21.88 17.28 5.57
C HIS A 257 21.48 15.95 6.25
N PHE A 258 20.48 15.97 7.12
CA PHE A 258 19.99 14.79 7.84
C PHE A 258 19.20 13.78 6.97
N LEU A 259 18.77 14.16 5.76
CA LEU A 259 18.04 13.29 4.83
C LEU A 259 18.90 12.72 3.69
N ARG A 260 20.21 12.99 3.70
CA ARG A 260 21.10 12.64 2.58
C ARG A 260 21.15 11.14 2.31
N ASP A 261 21.25 10.34 3.38
CA ASP A 261 21.43 8.88 3.30
C ASP A 261 20.15 8.09 3.64
N PHE A 262 19.01 8.77 3.73
CA PHE A 262 17.73 8.15 4.09
C PHE A 262 16.99 7.69 2.82
N ASP A 263 16.80 6.38 2.65
CA ASP A 263 15.97 5.84 1.59
C ASP A 263 14.48 5.85 1.99
N PHE A 264 13.68 6.66 1.30
CA PHE A 264 12.25 6.80 1.60
C PHE A 264 11.43 5.53 1.37
N ASN A 265 11.95 4.57 0.60
CA ASN A 265 11.25 3.30 0.37
C ASN A 265 11.19 2.43 1.64
N THR A 266 12.08 2.63 2.62
CA THR A 266 12.04 1.92 3.91
C THR A 266 10.84 2.33 4.78
N LEU A 267 10.16 3.43 4.44
CA LEU A 267 8.95 3.88 5.14
C LEU A 267 7.74 3.00 4.82
N PHE A 268 7.69 2.37 3.64
CA PHE A 268 6.56 1.60 3.15
C PHE A 268 7.01 0.24 2.62
N ILE A 269 6.90 -0.79 3.45
CA ILE A 269 7.39 -2.13 3.11
C ILE A 269 6.31 -2.92 2.34
N PHE A 270 6.44 -2.95 1.02
CA PHE A 270 5.59 -3.75 0.12
C PHE A 270 6.15 -5.14 -0.19
N GLU A 271 7.44 -5.35 0.02
CA GLU A 271 8.10 -6.62 -0.24
C GLU A 271 8.69 -7.18 1.04
N ILE A 272 8.34 -8.44 1.31
CA ILE A 272 8.86 -9.14 2.48
C ILE A 272 10.27 -9.63 2.15
N GLY A 273 11.24 -9.22 2.96
CA GLY A 273 12.61 -9.64 2.76
C GLY A 273 13.58 -8.96 3.71
N LYS A 274 14.75 -8.62 3.18
CA LYS A 274 15.84 -8.03 3.99
C LYS A 274 15.54 -6.61 4.46
N THR A 275 14.78 -5.82 3.70
CA THR A 275 14.41 -4.47 4.10
C THR A 275 13.46 -4.51 5.29
N THR A 276 13.95 -4.14 6.47
CA THR A 276 13.17 -4.24 7.73
C THR A 276 12.07 -3.21 7.81
N GLY A 277 12.29 -2.01 7.26
CA GLY A 277 11.51 -0.81 7.54
C GLY A 277 11.72 -0.30 8.96
N HIS A 278 11.17 0.88 9.25
CA HIS A 278 11.31 1.52 10.56
C HIS A 278 10.18 1.14 11.50
N TRP A 279 10.51 0.70 12.73
CA TRP A 279 9.52 0.27 13.73
C TRP A 279 8.45 1.34 14.04
N TYR A 280 8.81 2.62 14.00
CA TYR A 280 7.87 3.71 14.27
C TYR A 280 6.81 3.83 13.17
N MET A 281 7.08 3.36 11.95
CA MET A 281 6.07 3.34 10.88
C MET A 281 4.97 2.32 11.17
N SER A 282 5.33 1.15 11.68
CA SER A 282 4.34 0.17 12.17
C SER A 282 3.43 0.79 13.25
N LEU A 283 4.00 1.53 14.20
CA LEU A 283 3.24 2.20 15.25
C LEU A 283 2.31 3.29 14.67
N LEU A 284 2.82 4.12 13.76
CA LEU A 284 2.04 5.14 13.06
C LEU A 284 0.86 4.51 12.28
N PHE A 285 1.11 3.43 11.57
CA PHE A 285 0.09 2.67 10.84
C PHE A 285 -0.98 2.09 11.76
N LEU A 286 -0.59 1.54 12.92
CA LEU A 286 -1.57 1.08 13.92
C LEU A 286 -2.40 2.25 14.49
N LEU A 287 -1.80 3.40 14.77
CA LEU A 287 -2.52 4.59 15.24
C LEU A 287 -3.54 5.10 14.21
N ILE A 288 -3.15 5.15 12.93
CA ILE A 288 -4.05 5.52 11.83
C ILE A 288 -5.20 4.52 11.74
N SER A 289 -4.88 3.22 11.77
CA SER A 289 -5.87 2.13 11.73
C SER A 289 -6.90 2.24 12.85
N ILE A 290 -6.45 2.43 14.10
CA ILE A 290 -7.31 2.58 15.27
C ILE A 290 -8.20 3.82 15.12
N SER A 291 -7.64 4.95 14.65
CA SER A 291 -8.39 6.20 14.45
C SER A 291 -9.53 6.04 13.45
N PHE A 292 -9.26 5.40 12.30
CA PHE A 292 -10.27 5.19 11.26
C PHE A 292 -11.31 4.15 11.65
N ILE A 293 -10.92 3.06 12.34
CA ILE A 293 -11.87 2.08 12.87
C ILE A 293 -12.75 2.70 13.95
N TYR A 294 -12.18 3.53 14.84
CA TYR A 294 -12.96 4.24 15.84
C TYR A 294 -13.96 5.21 15.19
N TRP A 295 -13.55 5.94 14.14
CA TRP A 295 -14.45 6.81 13.40
C TRP A 295 -15.57 6.02 12.71
N ALA A 296 -15.23 4.91 12.04
CA ALA A 296 -16.21 3.99 11.43
C ALA A 296 -17.19 3.44 12.49
N TYR A 297 -16.69 3.01 13.64
CA TYR A 297 -17.48 2.53 14.77
C TYR A 297 -18.47 3.58 15.29
N ARG A 298 -18.02 4.84 15.44
CA ARG A 298 -18.88 5.95 15.86
C ARG A 298 -19.99 6.20 14.85
N LYS A 299 -19.68 6.21 13.56
CA LYS A 299 -20.70 6.46 12.52
C LYS A 299 -21.65 5.29 12.34
N PHE A 300 -21.17 4.05 12.40
CA PHE A 300 -22.01 2.86 12.33
C PHE A 300 -23.14 2.86 13.37
N GLN A 301 -22.90 3.42 14.57
CA GLN A 301 -23.92 3.53 15.61
C GLN A 301 -25.07 4.47 15.24
N VAL A 302 -24.81 5.52 14.48
CA VAL A 302 -25.79 6.57 14.12
C VAL A 302 -26.30 6.46 12.68
N ILE A 303 -25.93 5.42 11.93
CA ILE A 303 -26.46 5.22 10.57
C ILE A 303 -27.99 5.14 10.62
N SER A 304 -28.63 6.01 9.83
CA SER A 304 -30.05 5.92 9.48
C SER A 304 -30.20 5.19 8.14
N LEU A 305 -31.18 4.29 8.07
CA LEU A 305 -31.48 3.53 6.86
C LEU A 305 -32.25 4.37 5.81
N GLU A 306 -32.69 5.58 6.17
CA GLU A 306 -33.43 6.49 5.29
C GLU A 306 -32.55 7.06 4.17
N HIS A 307 -31.23 7.08 4.37
CA HIS A 307 -30.26 7.66 3.44
C HIS A 307 -29.50 6.60 2.62
N GLU A 308 -29.99 5.35 2.57
CA GLU A 308 -29.31 4.20 1.93
C GLU A 308 -28.94 4.40 0.45
N SER A 309 -29.65 5.29 -0.27
CA SER A 309 -29.40 5.62 -1.67
C SER A 309 -28.54 6.86 -1.88
N GLU A 310 -28.31 7.65 -0.83
CA GLU A 310 -27.45 8.83 -0.92
C GLU A 310 -25.99 8.43 -1.10
N TYR A 311 -25.18 9.37 -1.60
CA TYR A 311 -23.74 9.17 -1.71
C TYR A 311 -23.13 8.85 -0.35
N LEU A 312 -23.32 9.72 0.65
CA LEU A 312 -22.89 9.47 2.03
C LEU A 312 -24.08 9.11 2.92
N LEU A 313 -23.91 8.08 3.74
CA LEU A 313 -24.91 7.63 4.71
C LEU A 313 -25.06 8.57 5.90
N THR A 314 -24.01 9.35 6.20
CA THR A 314 -23.98 10.29 7.32
C THR A 314 -23.77 11.72 6.81
N PRO A 315 -24.85 12.46 6.50
CA PRO A 315 -24.78 13.82 5.96
C PRO A 315 -23.96 14.81 6.81
N GLU A 316 -23.98 14.63 8.15
CA GLU A 316 -23.22 15.45 9.09
C GLU A 316 -21.70 15.41 8.89
N SER A 317 -21.19 14.38 8.21
CA SER A 317 -19.74 14.17 8.00
C SER A 317 -19.23 14.70 6.67
N ARG A 318 -20.09 15.37 5.88
CA ARG A 318 -19.77 15.83 4.53
C ARG A 318 -18.56 16.76 4.51
N TRP A 319 -18.48 17.72 5.43
CA TRP A 319 -17.35 18.66 5.48
C TRP A 319 -16.03 17.98 5.83
N GLN A 320 -16.04 17.07 6.79
CA GLN A 320 -14.85 16.32 7.20
C GLN A 320 -14.36 15.40 6.07
N ILE A 321 -15.29 14.71 5.39
CA ILE A 321 -14.97 13.84 4.26
C ILE A 321 -14.47 14.66 3.07
N TRP A 322 -15.11 15.78 2.76
CA TRP A 322 -14.66 16.70 1.71
C TRP A 322 -13.24 17.21 1.96
N PHE A 323 -12.95 17.64 3.20
CA PHE A 323 -11.62 18.12 3.58
C PHE A 323 -10.59 17.00 3.43
N PHE A 324 -10.87 15.81 3.96
CA PHE A 324 -9.98 14.67 3.87
C PHE A 324 -9.70 14.27 2.41
N MET A 325 -10.74 14.15 1.58
CA MET A 325 -10.60 13.84 0.15
C MET A 325 -9.79 14.90 -0.58
N THR A 326 -10.05 16.18 -0.32
CA THR A 326 -9.35 17.30 -0.94
C THR A 326 -7.86 17.29 -0.57
N VAL A 327 -7.54 17.14 0.72
CA VAL A 327 -6.15 17.12 1.19
C VAL A 327 -5.41 15.92 0.60
N LEU A 328 -5.98 14.71 0.68
CA LEU A 328 -5.34 13.51 0.17
C LEU A 328 -5.09 13.57 -1.34
N THR A 329 -6.13 13.91 -2.12
CA THR A 329 -6.02 13.95 -3.59
C THR A 329 -5.07 15.05 -4.05
N SER A 330 -5.14 16.25 -3.44
CA SER A 330 -4.22 17.34 -3.75
C SER A 330 -2.78 16.98 -3.40
N PHE A 331 -2.55 16.39 -2.22
CA PHE A 331 -1.22 15.98 -1.78
C PHE A 331 -0.57 15.01 -2.78
N VAL A 332 -1.31 13.98 -3.19
CA VAL A 332 -0.84 13.01 -4.18
C VAL A 332 -0.59 13.66 -5.55
N LEU A 333 -1.51 14.49 -6.04
CA LEU A 333 -1.34 15.13 -7.34
C LEU A 333 -0.15 16.10 -7.36
N VAL A 334 0.06 16.83 -6.27
CA VAL A 334 1.17 17.78 -6.13
C VAL A 334 2.49 17.03 -6.02
N PHE A 335 2.63 16.02 -5.15
CA PHE A 335 3.95 15.46 -4.84
C PHE A 335 4.29 14.15 -5.57
N ALA A 336 3.31 13.35 -5.99
CA ALA A 336 3.58 12.11 -6.73
C ALA A 336 3.45 12.28 -8.25
N ILE A 337 2.37 12.93 -8.72
CA ILE A 337 1.98 12.89 -10.13
C ILE A 337 2.57 14.06 -10.93
N LYS A 338 2.39 15.31 -10.45
CA LYS A 338 2.88 16.49 -11.17
C LYS A 338 4.23 16.97 -10.69
N ASN A 339 4.49 16.91 -9.38
CA ASN A 339 5.72 17.31 -8.72
C ASN A 339 6.34 18.63 -9.23
N PRO A 340 5.56 19.74 -9.26
CA PRO A 340 6.04 21.02 -9.80
C PRO A 340 7.19 21.60 -8.97
N TRP A 341 7.25 21.27 -7.68
CA TRP A 341 8.30 21.73 -6.77
C TRP A 341 9.64 21.03 -7.01
N SER A 342 9.67 19.72 -7.25
CA SER A 342 10.91 19.05 -7.61
C SER A 342 11.46 19.58 -8.94
N TYR A 343 10.60 19.84 -9.93
CA TYR A 343 11.01 20.45 -11.19
C TYR A 343 11.63 21.84 -10.97
N TYR A 344 10.99 22.68 -10.16
CA TYR A 344 11.50 24.01 -9.81
C TYR A 344 12.87 23.95 -9.11
N LEU A 345 13.02 23.09 -8.10
CA LEU A 345 14.29 22.96 -7.36
C LEU A 345 15.42 22.41 -8.23
N SER A 346 15.12 21.42 -9.07
CA SER A 346 16.08 20.93 -10.06
C SER A 346 16.49 22.04 -11.04
N GLY A 347 15.56 22.90 -11.45
CA GLY A 347 15.85 24.07 -12.28
C GLY A 347 16.83 25.04 -11.64
N LEU A 348 16.65 25.33 -10.36
CA LEU A 348 17.60 26.15 -9.58
C LEU A 348 18.98 25.48 -9.47
N GLN A 349 19.03 24.16 -9.33
CA GLN A 349 20.28 23.42 -9.17
C GLN A 349 21.06 23.26 -10.49
N TYR A 350 20.35 23.04 -11.61
CA TYR A 350 20.95 22.77 -12.93
C TYR A 350 20.93 23.98 -13.86
N ASN A 351 20.59 25.18 -13.35
CA ASN A 351 20.60 26.46 -14.07
C ASN A 351 19.78 26.50 -15.38
N PHE A 352 18.57 25.94 -15.37
CA PHE A 352 17.61 26.14 -16.48
C PHE A 352 16.43 27.03 -16.06
N GLU A 353 15.78 27.69 -17.03
CA GLU A 353 14.72 28.67 -16.77
C GLU A 353 13.53 28.05 -16.02
N VAL A 354 13.31 28.51 -14.79
CA VAL A 354 12.18 28.10 -13.95
C VAL A 354 11.55 29.31 -13.26
N SER A 355 10.22 29.33 -13.20
CA SER A 355 9.45 30.41 -12.57
C SER A 355 8.80 29.93 -11.28
N PHE A 356 9.15 30.58 -10.17
CA PHE A 356 8.50 30.34 -8.87
C PHE A 356 6.99 30.57 -8.95
N MET A 357 6.58 31.64 -9.65
CA MET A 357 5.17 32.00 -9.75
C MET A 357 4.38 30.94 -10.53
N THR A 358 4.95 30.38 -11.60
CA THR A 358 4.33 29.28 -12.35
C THR A 358 4.16 28.03 -11.47
N THR A 359 5.18 27.67 -10.68
CA THR A 359 5.13 26.55 -9.72
C THR A 359 4.04 26.73 -8.66
N MET A 360 3.97 27.93 -8.06
CA MET A 360 2.96 28.25 -7.06
C MET A 360 1.54 28.21 -7.65
N MET A 361 1.34 28.84 -8.81
CA MET A 361 0.04 28.86 -9.49
C MET A 361 -0.41 27.47 -9.93
N THR A 362 0.51 26.61 -10.36
CA THR A 362 0.20 25.20 -10.69
C THR A 362 -0.29 24.45 -9.46
N THR A 363 0.41 24.63 -8.32
CA THR A 363 0.03 24.00 -7.05
C THR A 363 -1.35 24.47 -6.57
N LEU A 364 -1.60 25.78 -6.59
CA LEU A 364 -2.90 26.35 -6.21
C LEU A 364 -4.02 25.87 -7.14
N THR A 365 -3.77 25.80 -8.44
CA THR A 365 -4.74 25.31 -9.42
C THR A 365 -5.12 23.86 -9.15
N ILE A 366 -4.15 23.00 -8.85
CA ILE A 366 -4.41 21.61 -8.46
C ILE A 366 -5.31 21.55 -7.23
N ILE A 367 -4.97 22.27 -6.16
CA ILE A 367 -5.73 22.28 -4.90
C ILE A 367 -7.18 22.77 -5.13
N VAL A 368 -7.36 23.85 -5.89
CA VAL A 368 -8.69 24.42 -6.17
C VAL A 368 -9.53 23.47 -7.02
N ILE A 369 -8.96 22.86 -8.06
CA ILE A 369 -9.66 21.88 -8.89
C ILE A 369 -10.05 20.65 -8.07
N CYS A 370 -9.13 20.10 -7.28
CA CYS A 370 -9.41 18.96 -6.40
C CYS A 370 -10.51 19.29 -5.38
N GLY A 371 -10.43 20.45 -4.74
CA GLY A 371 -11.45 20.93 -3.80
C GLY A 371 -12.82 21.07 -4.46
N GLY A 372 -12.88 21.63 -5.66
CA GLY A 372 -14.11 21.77 -6.45
C GLY A 372 -14.72 20.42 -6.83
N ILE A 373 -13.92 19.50 -7.38
CA ILE A 373 -14.38 18.16 -7.76
C ILE A 373 -14.90 17.40 -6.53
N CYS A 374 -14.13 17.38 -5.44
CA CYS A 374 -14.53 16.72 -4.20
C CYS A 374 -15.81 17.34 -3.63
N PHE A 375 -15.97 18.67 -3.73
CA PHE A 375 -17.16 19.37 -3.25
C PHE A 375 -18.40 18.93 -4.03
N VAL A 376 -18.31 18.90 -5.36
CA VAL A 376 -19.42 18.46 -6.22
C VAL A 376 -19.82 17.02 -5.91
N VAL A 377 -18.85 16.11 -5.71
CA VAL A 377 -19.11 14.71 -5.38
C VAL A 377 -19.81 14.57 -4.02
N VAL A 378 -19.25 15.16 -2.97
CA VAL A 378 -19.75 15.01 -1.59
C VAL A 378 -21.11 15.70 -1.39
N PHE A 379 -21.33 16.86 -2.02
CA PHE A 379 -22.53 17.67 -1.85
C PHE A 379 -23.54 17.51 -2.99
N PHE A 380 -23.35 16.54 -3.89
CA PHE A 380 -24.18 16.34 -5.08
C PHE A 380 -25.69 16.33 -4.79
N SER A 381 -26.12 15.62 -3.72
CA SER A 381 -27.53 15.53 -3.36
C SER A 381 -28.11 16.88 -2.93
N SER A 382 -27.36 17.68 -2.17
CA SER A 382 -27.76 19.04 -1.77
C SER A 382 -27.83 19.98 -2.97
N ILE A 383 -26.82 19.93 -3.85
CA ILE A 383 -26.76 20.74 -5.07
C ILE A 383 -27.98 20.42 -5.96
N LYS A 384 -28.29 19.14 -6.17
CA LYS A 384 -29.45 18.69 -6.95
C LYS A 384 -30.77 19.18 -6.35
N ARG A 385 -30.94 19.12 -5.03
CA ARG A 385 -32.16 19.62 -4.34
C ARG A 385 -32.31 21.14 -4.51
N PHE A 386 -31.21 21.89 -4.40
CA PHE A 386 -31.20 23.33 -4.60
C PHE A 386 -31.60 23.74 -6.04
N PHE A 387 -31.06 23.07 -7.06
CA PHE A 387 -31.47 23.36 -8.45
C PHE A 387 -32.93 22.98 -8.73
N ARG A 388 -33.44 21.91 -8.13
CA ARG A 388 -34.85 21.54 -8.25
C ARG A 388 -35.78 22.58 -7.61
N SER A 389 -35.43 23.11 -6.44
CA SER A 389 -36.24 24.15 -5.78
C SER A 389 -36.20 25.48 -6.54
N LEU A 390 -35.05 25.85 -7.12
CA LEU A 390 -34.94 27.01 -8.00
C LEU A 390 -35.83 26.86 -9.26
N LYS A 391 -35.81 25.68 -9.89
CA LYS A 391 -36.67 25.41 -11.06
C LYS A 391 -38.15 25.49 -10.69
N ALA A 392 -38.55 24.93 -9.54
CA ALA A 392 -39.93 25.01 -9.06
C ALA A 392 -40.37 26.46 -8.81
N ARG A 393 -39.50 27.29 -8.21
CA ARG A 393 -39.78 28.73 -8.00
C ARG A 393 -39.90 29.52 -9.30
N ARG A 394 -39.18 29.12 -10.35
CA ARG A 394 -39.27 29.75 -11.68
C ARG A 394 -40.51 29.33 -12.47
N LEU A 395 -41.07 28.14 -12.22
CA LEU A 395 -42.30 27.67 -12.86
C LEU A 395 -43.57 28.15 -12.14
N ALA A 396 -43.44 28.58 -10.88
CA ALA A 396 -44.53 29.14 -10.07
C ALA A 396 -44.68 30.67 -10.19
N ARG A 397 -43.77 31.33 -10.92
CA ARG A 397 -43.88 32.73 -11.36
C ARG A 397 -44.20 32.73 -12.84
#